data_AF-A0A2D0NAN0-F1
#
_entry.id   AF-A0A2D0NAN0-F1
#
_cell.length_a   1.000
_cell.length_b   1.000
_cell.length_c   1.000
_cell.angle_alpha   90.00
_cell.angle_beta   90.00
_cell.angle_gamma   90.00
#
_symmetry.space_group_name_H-M   'P 1'
#
loop_
_entity.id
_entity.type
_entity.pdbx_description
1 polymer ?
#
loop_
_entity_poly.entity_id
_entity_poly.type
_entity_poly.pdbx_seq_one_letter_code
_entity_poly.pdbx_strand_id
1 'polypeptide(L)'
;MPFERIDFMIRIAFFFILSVIMLSCGDSEPPFPGTPPERAIYGTLPPTVNPDAWFRDVKHWGAETYIYHSPHHLGNAYRQQAGVSTDYDGADLKQVAFLSELDPAFATYLNADERKYQEQLVLEAYNACRAQELNFYYALPFPVFPVQDTASLRAAHPDWLDANGRLDLADPAIVASLPKILEALQAAMPELKGVSLKMGRGNGNIFELATADLDRISEWLPPLLQTFSESCKVLGLQGMLSAESIWHTNKTRREAYEIFNRYPDIMMLEPATWPEETTLMPFWGFVAPGDTARLDNNPVAVDILTDTEFLGQGQLPIVLPRWWQYLAQQTYLQDVELAIGRAFQRDQGGSVNNFNRLNLQLLMRFLEDPRQSLKPTLHAANEAMFGDDFPSRLTSIMLIAEDAIQAMSSVNSVNLLDNGHFPPPQFLDRDYLEEPLLMKGIDDLFEPPGTPLYPEETEQPDTLSATVHWRWQMEISARPVDEYLLTIENAINWLDRIQKEVQYLTLDFRPDQREMFVGGYRDLLLMARGMYQFVQGAAVHHRWYRLQRMSREEALLQLAPIAEQLRLIADEAGDSPMELQTRLLNMARAFETLEISPLGG
;
A
#
# COMPACT_ATOMS: atom_id res chain seq x y z
N MET A 1 61.32 -25.20 33.80
CA MET A 1 60.21 -25.45 32.85
C MET A 1 59.02 -26.27 33.41
N PRO A 2 58.48 -26.04 34.64
CA PRO A 2 57.14 -26.52 35.00
C PRO A 2 56.06 -25.42 35.12
N PHE A 3 56.44 -24.15 35.33
CA PHE A 3 55.49 -23.08 35.63
C PHE A 3 54.72 -22.55 34.39
N GLU A 4 55.34 -22.51 33.21
CA GLU A 4 54.66 -22.04 31.98
C GLU A 4 53.58 -23.00 31.49
N ARG A 5 53.71 -24.31 31.76
CA ARG A 5 52.68 -25.30 31.41
C ARG A 5 51.46 -25.19 32.32
N ILE A 6 51.65 -24.84 33.59
CA ILE A 6 50.55 -24.65 34.54
C ILE A 6 49.77 -23.37 34.17
N ASP A 7 50.47 -22.28 33.84
CA ASP A 7 49.81 -21.03 33.45
C ASP A 7 49.02 -21.17 32.13
N PHE A 8 49.57 -21.93 31.17
CA PHE A 8 48.87 -22.26 29.92
C PHE A 8 47.64 -23.14 30.16
N MET A 9 47.74 -24.17 31.01
CA MET A 9 46.60 -25.03 31.35
C MET A 9 45.52 -24.30 32.14
N ILE A 10 45.88 -23.36 33.02
CA ILE A 10 44.92 -22.52 33.75
C ILE A 10 44.19 -21.60 32.77
N ARG A 11 44.88 -20.99 31.79
CA ARG A 11 44.24 -20.15 30.76
C ARG A 11 43.28 -20.94 29.87
N ILE A 12 43.63 -22.17 29.48
CA ILE A 12 42.74 -23.04 28.71
C ILE A 12 41.54 -23.44 29.56
N ALA A 13 41.73 -23.83 30.82
CA ALA A 13 40.64 -24.17 31.71
C ALA A 13 39.71 -22.97 31.96
N PHE A 14 40.28 -21.76 32.11
CA PHE A 14 39.51 -20.54 32.28
C PHE A 14 38.72 -20.17 31.03
N PHE A 15 39.31 -20.32 29.84
CA PHE A 15 38.60 -20.14 28.57
C PHE A 15 37.48 -21.17 28.39
N PHE A 16 37.74 -22.44 28.72
CA PHE A 16 36.75 -23.50 28.59
C PHE A 16 35.58 -23.30 29.57
N ILE A 17 35.86 -22.86 30.79
CA ILE A 17 34.83 -22.52 31.78
C ILE A 17 34.02 -21.29 31.34
N LEU A 18 34.67 -20.25 30.79
CA LEU A 18 33.97 -19.09 30.21
C LEU A 18 33.10 -19.47 29.00
N SER A 19 33.59 -20.35 28.12
CA SER A 19 32.82 -20.85 26.98
C SER A 19 31.63 -21.70 27.43
N VAL A 20 31.83 -22.56 28.44
CA VAL A 20 30.73 -23.36 29.02
C VAL A 20 29.73 -22.46 29.73
N ILE A 21 30.15 -21.42 30.46
CA ILE A 21 29.25 -20.44 31.10
C ILE A 21 28.50 -19.62 30.04
N MET A 22 29.14 -19.17 28.96
CA MET A 22 28.46 -18.47 27.86
C MET A 22 27.51 -19.38 27.06
N LEU A 23 27.76 -20.69 27.03
CA LEU A 23 26.86 -21.69 26.45
C LEU A 23 25.77 -22.19 27.42
N SER A 24 25.89 -21.92 28.72
CA SER A 24 24.92 -22.35 29.75
C SER A 24 24.15 -21.19 30.40
N CYS A 25 24.52 -19.94 30.12
CA CYS A 25 23.77 -18.75 30.42
C CYS A 25 22.93 -18.32 29.19
N GLY A 26 21.83 -19.02 28.97
CA GLY A 26 20.64 -18.48 28.30
C GLY A 26 20.68 -18.42 26.78
N ASP A 27 20.03 -19.40 26.15
CA ASP A 27 19.52 -19.37 24.77
C ASP A 27 18.41 -18.31 24.57
N SER A 28 18.64 -17.07 25.01
CA SER A 28 17.82 -15.94 24.56
C SER A 28 18.77 -14.97 23.88
N GLU A 29 18.78 -14.99 22.55
CA GLU A 29 19.29 -13.85 21.80
C GLU A 29 18.71 -12.58 22.44
N PRO A 30 19.55 -11.56 22.73
CA PRO A 30 19.07 -10.34 23.36
C PRO A 30 17.88 -9.81 22.55
N PRO A 31 16.80 -9.35 23.22
CA PRO A 31 15.62 -8.86 22.50
C PRO A 31 16.06 -7.82 21.47
N PHE A 32 15.42 -7.83 20.30
CA PHE A 32 15.67 -6.79 19.31
C PHE A 32 15.42 -5.42 19.98
N PRO A 33 16.30 -4.42 19.79
CA PRO A 33 16.13 -3.12 20.43
C PRO A 33 14.78 -2.50 20.01
N GLY A 34 14.00 -2.06 21.00
CA GLY A 34 12.65 -1.53 20.80
C GLY A 34 11.56 -2.41 21.43
N THR A 35 10.32 -1.97 21.28
CA THR A 35 9.12 -2.71 21.73
C THR A 35 8.41 -3.30 20.50
N PRO A 36 7.95 -4.56 20.54
CA PRO A 36 7.13 -5.08 19.43
C PRO A 36 5.84 -4.27 19.30
N PRO A 37 5.47 -3.83 18.07
CA PRO A 37 4.20 -3.15 17.87
C PRO A 37 3.03 -4.12 18.07
N GLU A 38 1.86 -3.59 18.45
CA GLU A 38 0.61 -4.31 18.26
C GLU A 38 0.42 -4.59 16.75
N ARG A 39 0.00 -5.81 16.43
CA ARG A 39 -0.17 -6.28 15.04
C ARG A 39 -1.62 -6.18 14.61
N ALA A 40 -1.88 -5.45 13.54
CA ALA A 40 -3.21 -5.25 13.02
C ALA A 40 -3.34 -5.60 11.53
N ILE A 41 -4.55 -5.90 11.11
CA ILE A 41 -4.93 -5.96 9.70
C ILE A 41 -6.06 -4.97 9.43
N TYR A 42 -5.96 -4.25 8.32
CA TYR A 42 -6.94 -3.28 7.87
C TYR A 42 -7.56 -3.70 6.53
N GLY A 43 -8.89 -3.63 6.42
CA GLY A 43 -9.57 -3.99 5.18
C GLY A 43 -11.10 -4.09 5.30
N THR A 44 -11.79 -4.05 4.16
CA THR A 44 -13.23 -4.37 4.07
C THR A 44 -13.40 -5.83 3.70
N LEU A 45 -14.24 -6.58 4.40
CA LEU A 45 -14.46 -8.00 4.06
C LEU A 45 -15.39 -8.14 2.84
N PRO A 46 -14.96 -8.80 1.74
CA PRO A 46 -15.85 -9.08 0.62
C PRO A 46 -16.96 -10.07 1.03
N PRO A 47 -18.18 -9.97 0.46
CA PRO A 47 -19.31 -10.83 0.83
C PRO A 47 -19.11 -12.30 0.43
N THR A 48 -18.15 -12.59 -0.45
CA THR A 48 -17.78 -13.94 -0.88
C THR A 48 -16.84 -14.64 0.11
N VAL A 49 -16.28 -13.90 1.07
CA VAL A 49 -15.34 -14.44 2.06
C VAL A 49 -16.10 -14.93 3.28
N ASN A 50 -15.79 -16.14 3.74
CA ASN A 50 -16.30 -16.64 5.01
C ASN A 50 -15.60 -15.89 6.18
N PRO A 51 -16.34 -15.08 6.98
CA PRO A 51 -15.74 -14.28 8.05
C PRO A 51 -15.03 -15.15 9.10
N ASP A 52 -15.68 -16.20 9.59
CA ASP A 52 -15.14 -17.06 10.65
C ASP A 52 -13.82 -17.74 10.25
N ALA A 53 -13.72 -18.19 9.00
CA ALA A 53 -12.49 -18.77 8.47
C ALA A 53 -11.39 -17.71 8.38
N TRP A 54 -11.70 -16.55 7.78
CA TRP A 54 -10.74 -15.46 7.63
C TRP A 54 -10.18 -14.98 8.97
N PHE A 55 -11.04 -14.66 9.94
CA PHE A 55 -10.58 -14.12 11.22
C PHE A 55 -9.84 -15.16 12.07
N ARG A 56 -10.15 -16.45 11.92
CA ARG A 56 -9.36 -17.53 12.53
C ARG A 56 -7.94 -17.56 11.97
N ASP A 57 -7.80 -17.42 10.65
CA ASP A 57 -6.49 -17.38 10.00
C ASP A 57 -5.71 -16.14 10.42
N VAL A 58 -6.35 -14.96 10.41
CA VAL A 58 -5.77 -13.69 10.87
C VAL A 58 -5.27 -13.80 12.32
N LYS A 59 -6.07 -14.36 13.22
CA LYS A 59 -5.65 -14.62 14.61
C LYS A 59 -4.48 -15.59 14.69
N HIS A 60 -4.51 -16.66 13.89
CA HIS A 60 -3.44 -17.65 13.84
C HIS A 60 -2.11 -17.06 13.32
N TRP A 61 -2.16 -16.05 12.46
CA TRP A 61 -0.97 -15.32 12.01
C TRP A 61 -0.37 -14.41 13.08
N GLY A 62 -1.06 -14.22 14.21
CA GLY A 62 -0.60 -13.40 15.33
C GLY A 62 -1.14 -11.98 15.34
N ALA A 63 -2.11 -11.64 14.48
CA ALA A 63 -2.79 -10.36 14.57
C ALA A 63 -3.62 -10.27 15.86
N GLU A 64 -3.68 -9.07 16.42
CA GLU A 64 -4.37 -8.75 17.67
C GLU A 64 -5.58 -7.85 17.41
N THR A 65 -5.47 -6.99 16.40
CA THR A 65 -6.51 -6.06 15.98
C THR A 65 -6.93 -6.28 14.52
N TYR A 66 -8.22 -6.11 14.26
CA TYR A 66 -8.74 -5.91 12.92
C TYR A 66 -9.41 -4.54 12.80
N ILE A 67 -8.95 -3.73 11.85
CA ILE A 67 -9.49 -2.42 11.53
C ILE A 67 -10.40 -2.57 10.31
N TYR A 68 -11.71 -2.65 10.55
CA TYR A 68 -12.68 -2.83 9.49
C TYR A 68 -12.96 -1.51 8.80
N HIS A 69 -12.69 -1.46 7.50
CA HIS A 69 -12.97 -0.29 6.69
C HIS A 69 -14.42 -0.26 6.22
N SER A 70 -15.08 0.89 6.37
CA SER A 70 -16.51 1.02 6.09
C SER A 70 -16.86 0.58 4.64
N PRO A 71 -17.90 -0.24 4.43
CA PRO A 71 -18.14 -0.89 3.13
C PRO A 71 -18.43 0.07 1.97
N HIS A 72 -18.97 1.25 2.24
CA HIS A 72 -19.36 2.22 1.21
C HIS A 72 -18.20 2.71 0.33
N HIS A 73 -16.96 2.64 0.83
CA HIS A 73 -15.78 3.11 0.10
C HIS A 73 -15.34 2.14 -1.02
N LEU A 74 -15.51 0.82 -0.83
CA LEU A 74 -14.95 -0.21 -1.73
C LEU A 74 -15.92 -1.34 -2.08
N GLY A 75 -17.09 -1.40 -1.45
CA GLY A 75 -18.04 -2.50 -1.59
C GLY A 75 -18.63 -2.63 -2.99
N ASN A 76 -18.47 -1.64 -3.88
CA ASN A 76 -18.98 -1.71 -5.26
C ASN A 76 -18.20 -2.73 -6.09
N ALA A 77 -16.87 -2.74 -5.96
CA ALA A 77 -16.02 -3.73 -6.60
C ALA A 77 -16.38 -5.16 -6.12
N TYR A 78 -16.64 -5.32 -4.82
CA TYR A 78 -16.98 -6.63 -4.24
C TYR A 78 -18.40 -7.09 -4.56
N ARG A 79 -19.37 -6.16 -4.69
CA ARG A 79 -20.73 -6.46 -5.12
C ARG A 79 -20.78 -6.94 -6.57
N GLN A 80 -20.06 -6.29 -7.47
CA GLN A 80 -20.02 -6.65 -8.90
C GLN A 80 -19.43 -8.05 -9.10
N GLN A 81 -18.38 -8.42 -8.35
CA GLN A 81 -17.77 -9.74 -8.43
C GLN A 81 -18.61 -10.88 -7.85
N ALA A 82 -19.44 -10.61 -6.83
CA ALA A 82 -20.26 -11.63 -6.18
C ALA A 82 -21.48 -12.07 -7.03
N GLY A 83 -21.71 -11.45 -8.20
CA GLY A 83 -22.86 -11.76 -9.06
C GLY A 83 -24.21 -11.48 -8.40
N VAL A 84 -24.23 -10.64 -7.35
CA VAL A 84 -25.44 -10.27 -6.63
C VAL A 84 -26.22 -9.26 -7.48
N SER A 85 -27.06 -9.78 -8.38
CA SER A 85 -28.09 -9.02 -9.08
C SER A 85 -29.22 -8.69 -8.11
N THR A 86 -29.19 -7.49 -7.53
CA THR A 86 -30.38 -6.85 -6.96
C THR A 86 -30.83 -5.74 -7.92
N ASP A 87 -32.13 -5.39 -7.91
CA ASP A 87 -32.78 -4.39 -8.79
C ASP A 87 -32.29 -2.93 -8.56
N TYR A 88 -31.01 -2.73 -8.27
CA TYR A 88 -30.40 -1.45 -7.93
C TYR A 88 -29.36 -1.02 -8.98
N ASP A 89 -29.75 -0.08 -9.85
CA ASP A 89 -28.91 0.55 -10.89
C ASP A 89 -27.95 1.64 -10.35
N GLY A 90 -27.85 1.80 -9.02
CA GLY A 90 -27.00 2.84 -8.41
C GLY A 90 -25.52 2.44 -8.41
N ALA A 91 -24.70 3.17 -9.17
CA ALA A 91 -23.28 2.89 -9.40
C ALA A 91 -22.41 2.80 -8.13
N ASP A 92 -22.84 3.26 -6.95
CA ASP A 92 -22.06 3.16 -5.71
C ASP A 92 -22.90 2.90 -4.45
N LEU A 93 -22.33 2.21 -3.44
CA LEU A 93 -22.78 2.23 -2.04
C LEU A 93 -22.47 3.61 -1.49
N LYS A 94 -23.48 4.35 -1.05
CA LYS A 94 -23.36 5.74 -0.62
C LYS A 94 -23.57 5.89 0.89
N GLN A 95 -24.28 5.00 1.55
CA GLN A 95 -24.60 5.15 2.97
C GLN A 95 -23.49 4.65 3.88
N VAL A 96 -23.29 5.31 5.02
CA VAL A 96 -22.41 4.78 6.08
C VAL A 96 -23.24 3.96 7.06
N ALA A 97 -22.80 2.74 7.35
CA ALA A 97 -23.50 1.82 8.25
C ALA A 97 -23.74 2.45 9.64
N PHE A 98 -24.93 2.24 10.20
CA PHE A 98 -25.39 2.74 11.51
C PHE A 98 -25.57 4.26 11.64
N LEU A 99 -25.23 5.05 10.62
CA LEU A 99 -25.32 6.52 10.69
C LEU A 99 -26.60 7.08 10.07
N SER A 100 -27.42 6.23 9.43
CA SER A 100 -28.58 6.63 8.63
C SER A 100 -29.60 7.51 9.37
N GLU A 101 -29.73 7.37 10.69
CA GLU A 101 -30.72 8.11 11.49
C GLU A 101 -30.16 9.38 12.16
N LEU A 102 -28.86 9.67 12.00
CA LEU A 102 -28.20 10.74 12.76
C LEU A 102 -28.57 12.15 12.28
N ASP A 103 -29.03 12.26 11.04
CA ASP A 103 -29.36 13.54 10.43
C ASP A 103 -30.62 13.43 9.55
N PRO A 104 -31.76 13.99 10.01
CA PRO A 104 -33.02 13.95 9.27
C PRO A 104 -32.96 14.61 7.89
N ALA A 105 -32.00 15.51 7.63
CA ALA A 105 -31.85 16.15 6.32
C ALA A 105 -31.48 15.14 5.23
N PHE A 106 -30.87 14.01 5.60
CA PHE A 106 -30.52 12.94 4.67
C PHE A 106 -31.64 11.93 4.43
N ALA A 107 -32.77 11.99 5.16
CA ALA A 107 -33.78 10.93 5.17
C ALA A 107 -34.32 10.54 3.79
N THR A 108 -34.45 11.49 2.86
CA THR A 108 -34.95 11.24 1.50
C THR A 108 -33.91 10.62 0.55
N TYR A 109 -32.64 10.56 0.97
CA TYR A 109 -31.52 10.02 0.20
C TYR A 109 -31.07 8.64 0.70
N LEU A 110 -31.69 8.14 1.77
CA LEU A 110 -31.41 6.84 2.34
C LEU A 110 -32.09 5.73 1.54
N ASN A 111 -31.34 4.68 1.25
CA ASN A 111 -31.83 3.40 0.77
C ASN A 111 -31.84 2.38 1.92
N ALA A 112 -33.01 1.79 2.19
CA ALA A 112 -33.18 0.86 3.29
C ALA A 112 -32.48 -0.49 3.05
N ASP A 113 -32.45 -0.96 1.81
CA ASP A 113 -31.81 -2.23 1.43
C ASP A 113 -30.29 -2.11 1.49
N GLU A 114 -29.75 -0.99 0.99
CA GLU A 114 -28.33 -0.67 1.06
C GLU A 114 -27.87 -0.59 2.51
N ARG A 115 -28.60 0.14 3.36
CA ARG A 115 -28.33 0.22 4.80
C ARG A 115 -28.27 -1.17 5.43
N LYS A 116 -29.32 -1.97 5.24
CA LYS A 116 -29.44 -3.29 5.85
C LYS A 116 -28.27 -4.20 5.43
N TYR A 117 -27.91 -4.15 4.16
CA TYR A 117 -26.78 -4.90 3.62
C TYR A 117 -25.45 -4.49 4.27
N GLN A 118 -25.15 -3.19 4.33
CA GLN A 118 -23.89 -2.72 4.91
C GLN A 118 -23.81 -2.98 6.42
N GLU A 119 -24.90 -2.73 7.17
CA GLU A 119 -24.96 -3.03 8.61
C GLU A 119 -24.75 -4.53 8.87
N GLN A 120 -25.33 -5.40 8.05
CA GLN A 120 -25.14 -6.84 8.15
C GLN A 120 -23.66 -7.23 7.95
N LEU A 121 -22.99 -6.73 6.91
CA LEU A 121 -21.58 -7.03 6.65
C LEU A 121 -20.67 -6.62 7.82
N VAL A 122 -20.91 -5.43 8.39
CA VAL A 122 -20.11 -4.95 9.52
C VAL A 122 -20.36 -5.81 10.76
N LEU A 123 -21.62 -6.15 11.07
CA LEU A 123 -21.96 -6.99 12.22
C LEU A 123 -21.42 -8.41 12.09
N GLU A 124 -21.41 -8.99 10.89
CA GLU A 124 -20.81 -10.31 10.63
C GLU A 124 -19.31 -10.29 10.93
N ALA A 125 -18.58 -9.30 10.43
CA ALA A 125 -17.15 -9.16 10.69
C ALA A 125 -16.85 -8.87 12.17
N TYR A 126 -17.61 -7.98 12.79
CA TYR A 126 -17.50 -7.66 14.22
C TYR A 126 -17.70 -8.89 15.11
N ASN A 127 -18.76 -9.67 14.87
CA ASN A 127 -19.05 -10.88 15.65
C ASN A 127 -18.00 -11.96 15.45
N ALA A 128 -17.49 -12.12 14.22
CA ALA A 128 -16.43 -13.09 13.94
C ALA A 128 -15.10 -12.69 14.60
N CYS A 129 -14.73 -11.40 14.61
CA CYS A 129 -13.57 -10.89 15.36
C CYS A 129 -13.70 -11.20 16.85
N ARG A 130 -14.87 -10.92 17.45
CA ARG A 130 -15.13 -11.22 18.86
C ARG A 130 -14.99 -12.70 19.18
N ALA A 131 -15.49 -13.57 18.31
CA ALA A 131 -15.38 -15.01 18.48
C ALA A 131 -13.92 -15.53 18.44
N GLN A 132 -13.02 -14.79 17.80
CA GLN A 132 -11.59 -15.09 17.73
C GLN A 132 -10.74 -14.27 18.71
N GLU A 133 -11.37 -13.51 19.62
CA GLU A 133 -10.67 -12.62 20.57
C GLU A 133 -9.72 -11.65 19.86
N LEU A 134 -10.19 -11.07 18.75
CA LEU A 134 -9.56 -9.94 18.06
C LEU A 134 -10.21 -8.64 18.53
N ASN A 135 -9.38 -7.64 18.78
CA ASN A 135 -9.85 -6.26 18.94
C ASN A 135 -10.47 -5.81 17.62
N PHE A 136 -11.63 -5.16 17.69
CA PHE A 136 -12.31 -4.62 16.51
C PHE A 136 -12.25 -3.09 16.53
N TYR A 137 -11.71 -2.53 15.46
CA TYR A 137 -11.67 -1.10 15.20
C TYR A 137 -12.51 -0.82 13.96
N TYR A 138 -13.12 0.37 13.88
CA TYR A 138 -13.90 0.77 12.72
C TYR A 138 -13.29 1.99 12.05
N ALA A 139 -12.96 1.88 10.78
CA ALA A 139 -12.41 2.98 10.00
C ALA A 139 -13.50 3.68 9.19
N LEU A 140 -13.62 4.97 9.43
CA LEU A 140 -14.53 5.90 8.78
C LEU A 140 -13.74 6.89 7.94
N PRO A 141 -14.25 7.30 6.77
CA PRO A 141 -13.62 8.39 6.05
C PRO A 141 -14.11 9.71 6.66
N PHE A 142 -13.26 10.73 6.70
CA PHE A 142 -13.61 12.04 7.28
C PHE A 142 -13.52 13.13 6.21
N PRO A 143 -14.49 14.06 6.11
CA PRO A 143 -15.71 14.18 6.94
C PRO A 143 -16.75 13.07 6.75
N VAL A 144 -17.48 12.76 7.83
CA VAL A 144 -18.44 11.65 7.87
C VAL A 144 -19.86 12.18 7.77
N PHE A 145 -20.64 11.70 6.79
CA PHE A 145 -22.08 11.96 6.67
C PHE A 145 -22.86 10.65 6.55
N PRO A 146 -24.17 10.61 6.90
CA PRO A 146 -24.99 9.42 6.71
C PRO A 146 -25.04 8.93 5.27
N VAL A 147 -25.00 9.85 4.31
CA VAL A 147 -24.93 9.57 2.86
C VAL A 147 -23.71 10.28 2.28
N GLN A 148 -22.77 9.47 1.80
CA GLN A 148 -21.53 9.87 1.16
C GLN A 148 -21.74 10.14 -0.35
N ASP A 149 -22.55 11.16 -0.66
CA ASP A 149 -22.82 11.62 -2.03
C ASP A 149 -22.89 13.16 -2.11
N THR A 150 -22.12 13.76 -3.03
CA THR A 150 -21.97 15.23 -3.12
C THR A 150 -23.29 15.94 -3.43
N ALA A 151 -24.16 15.36 -4.27
CA ALA A 151 -25.44 15.96 -4.61
C ALA A 151 -26.40 15.95 -3.41
N SER A 152 -26.40 14.85 -2.66
CA SER A 152 -27.17 14.68 -1.42
C SER A 152 -26.68 15.65 -0.34
N LEU A 153 -25.37 15.78 -0.15
CA LEU A 153 -24.76 16.76 0.76
C LEU A 153 -25.16 18.20 0.40
N ARG A 154 -25.05 18.60 -0.87
CA ARG A 154 -25.41 19.95 -1.33
C ARG A 154 -26.90 20.26 -1.11
N ALA A 155 -27.76 19.26 -1.21
CA ALA A 155 -29.19 19.44 -0.99
C ALA A 155 -29.56 19.46 0.50
N ALA A 156 -28.91 18.63 1.33
CA ALA A 156 -29.16 18.53 2.76
C ALA A 156 -28.55 19.71 3.54
N HIS A 157 -27.30 20.08 3.23
CA HIS A 157 -26.50 21.10 3.93
C HIS A 157 -25.74 22.00 2.96
N PRO A 158 -26.43 22.85 2.18
CA PRO A 158 -25.75 23.81 1.30
C PRO A 158 -24.85 24.79 2.07
N ASP A 159 -25.17 25.05 3.34
CA ASP A 159 -24.44 26.00 4.19
C ASP A 159 -23.05 25.52 4.62
N TRP A 160 -22.75 24.21 4.47
CA TRP A 160 -21.42 23.65 4.76
C TRP A 160 -20.45 23.78 3.58
N LEU A 161 -20.94 24.26 2.44
CA LEU A 161 -20.15 24.39 1.22
C LEU A 161 -19.72 25.86 1.02
N ASP A 162 -18.48 26.05 0.59
CA ASP A 162 -17.93 27.34 0.20
C ASP A 162 -18.53 27.84 -1.13
N ALA A 163 -18.11 29.04 -1.55
CA ALA A 163 -18.58 29.64 -2.81
C ALA A 163 -18.23 28.80 -4.07
N ASN A 164 -17.29 27.87 -3.98
CA ASN A 164 -16.90 26.95 -5.05
C ASN A 164 -17.59 25.58 -4.92
N GLY A 165 -18.45 25.39 -3.91
CA GLY A 165 -19.12 24.14 -3.63
C GLY A 165 -18.23 23.09 -2.97
N ARG A 166 -17.08 23.48 -2.40
CA ARG A 166 -16.21 22.62 -1.57
C ARG A 166 -16.62 22.69 -0.11
N LEU A 167 -16.44 21.60 0.62
CA LEU A 167 -16.73 21.55 2.05
C LEU A 167 -15.73 22.41 2.85
N ASP A 168 -16.21 23.27 3.76
CA ASP A 168 -15.34 24.03 4.67
C ASP A 168 -15.07 23.24 5.95
N LEU A 169 -13.90 22.60 6.06
CA LEU A 169 -13.52 21.80 7.23
C LEU A 169 -13.52 22.56 8.56
N ALA A 170 -13.44 23.89 8.51
CA ALA A 170 -13.49 24.74 9.70
C ALA A 170 -14.94 24.95 10.21
N ASP A 171 -15.96 24.52 9.48
CA ASP A 171 -17.35 24.64 9.93
C ASP A 171 -17.58 23.83 11.22
N PRO A 172 -18.01 24.47 12.33
CA PRO A 172 -18.24 23.79 13.60
C PRO A 172 -19.24 22.62 13.52
N ALA A 173 -20.19 22.65 12.58
CA ALA A 173 -21.20 21.62 12.43
C ALA A 173 -20.60 20.27 12.00
N ILE A 174 -19.54 20.29 11.17
CA ILE A 174 -18.85 19.09 10.72
C ILE A 174 -18.25 18.37 11.92
N VAL A 175 -17.53 19.10 12.77
CA VAL A 175 -16.88 18.54 13.98
C VAL A 175 -17.92 18.15 15.04
N ALA A 176 -18.99 18.93 15.21
CA ALA A 176 -20.05 18.67 16.19
C ALA A 176 -20.85 17.38 15.93
N SER A 177 -20.75 16.80 14.73
CA SER A 177 -21.37 15.52 14.40
C SER A 177 -20.64 14.31 15.00
N LEU A 178 -19.34 14.41 15.25
CA LEU A 178 -18.48 13.29 15.65
C LEU A 178 -18.93 12.57 16.93
N PRO A 179 -19.29 13.26 18.04
CA PRO A 179 -19.71 12.56 19.25
C PRO A 179 -20.91 11.64 18.99
N LYS A 180 -21.91 12.11 18.23
CA LYS A 180 -23.11 11.34 17.90
C LYS A 180 -22.80 10.13 17.01
N ILE A 181 -21.86 10.29 16.07
CA ILE A 181 -21.39 9.22 15.21
C ILE A 181 -20.74 8.12 16.05
N LEU A 182 -19.82 8.49 16.94
CA LEU A 182 -19.13 7.53 17.80
C LEU A 182 -20.07 6.86 18.79
N GLU A 183 -21.03 7.58 19.36
CA GLU A 183 -22.09 7.02 20.20
C GLU A 183 -22.96 5.99 19.45
N ALA A 184 -23.34 6.28 18.21
CA ALA A 184 -24.11 5.35 17.38
C ALA A 184 -23.31 4.08 17.05
N LEU A 185 -22.02 4.22 16.73
CA LEU A 185 -21.15 3.06 16.51
C LEU A 185 -20.98 2.22 17.78
N GLN A 186 -20.76 2.83 18.95
CA GLN A 186 -20.66 2.11 20.22
C GLN A 186 -21.98 1.40 20.57
N ALA A 187 -23.12 2.01 20.26
CA ALA A 187 -24.43 1.40 20.48
C ALA A 187 -24.63 0.15 19.59
N ALA A 188 -24.17 0.21 18.34
CA ALA A 188 -24.24 -0.93 17.41
C ALA A 188 -23.19 -2.01 17.70
N MET A 189 -22.00 -1.61 18.16
CA MET A 189 -20.84 -2.45 18.42
C MET A 189 -20.27 -2.17 19.83
N PRO A 190 -20.88 -2.71 20.91
CA PRO A 190 -20.54 -2.33 22.29
C PRO A 190 -19.12 -2.64 22.76
N GLU A 191 -18.43 -3.58 22.11
CA GLU A 191 -17.03 -3.96 22.40
C GLU A 191 -16.04 -3.37 21.40
N LEU A 192 -16.47 -2.38 20.60
CA LEU A 192 -15.58 -1.58 19.75
C LEU A 192 -14.42 -1.03 20.59
N LYS A 193 -13.19 -1.21 20.10
CA LYS A 193 -11.95 -0.83 20.81
C LYS A 193 -11.38 0.49 20.32
N GLY A 194 -11.63 0.85 19.07
CA GLY A 194 -11.17 2.11 18.52
C GLY A 194 -11.85 2.49 17.22
N VAL A 195 -11.62 3.73 16.83
CA VAL A 195 -12.13 4.31 15.57
C VAL A 195 -10.97 4.98 14.86
N SER A 196 -10.84 4.70 13.57
CA SER A 196 -9.89 5.37 12.69
C SER A 196 -10.63 6.35 11.78
N LEU A 197 -10.21 7.61 11.78
CA LEU A 197 -10.67 8.62 10.84
C LEU A 197 -9.63 8.76 9.72
N LYS A 198 -10.05 8.46 8.49
CA LYS A 198 -9.20 8.55 7.29
C LYS A 198 -9.53 9.84 6.53
N MET A 199 -8.62 10.80 6.49
CA MET A 199 -8.74 11.97 5.63
C MET A 199 -8.13 11.66 4.26
N GLY A 200 -8.84 11.93 3.15
CA GLY A 200 -8.26 11.79 1.80
C GLY A 200 -9.19 11.16 0.74
N ARG A 201 -8.59 10.69 -0.37
CA ARG A 201 -9.29 10.03 -1.49
C ARG A 201 -9.98 8.76 -0.99
N GLY A 202 -11.29 8.85 -0.79
CA GLY A 202 -12.04 7.75 -0.17
C GLY A 202 -13.44 8.06 0.35
N ASN A 203 -13.80 9.33 0.56
CA ASN A 203 -15.15 9.72 0.98
C ASN A 203 -16.23 9.56 -0.12
N GLY A 204 -16.24 8.46 -0.89
CA GLY A 204 -17.17 8.32 -2.03
C GLY A 204 -17.08 9.49 -3.03
N ASN A 205 -15.88 10.07 -3.19
CA ASN A 205 -15.58 11.28 -3.96
C ASN A 205 -16.23 12.59 -3.46
N ILE A 206 -16.72 12.68 -2.22
CA ILE A 206 -17.25 13.95 -1.69
C ILE A 206 -16.16 14.97 -1.40
N PHE A 207 -15.11 14.53 -0.72
CA PHE A 207 -14.07 15.42 -0.24
C PHE A 207 -12.70 14.76 -0.32
N GLU A 208 -11.78 15.48 -0.94
CA GLU A 208 -10.34 15.23 -0.95
C GLU A 208 -9.65 16.50 -0.46
N LEU A 209 -8.71 16.34 0.48
CA LEU A 209 -7.86 17.42 0.96
C LEU A 209 -7.11 18.05 -0.21
N ALA A 210 -7.31 19.36 -0.42
CA ALA A 210 -6.55 20.16 -1.36
C ALA A 210 -5.53 21.03 -0.63
N THR A 211 -4.62 21.67 -1.38
CA THR A 211 -3.62 22.60 -0.84
C THR A 211 -4.25 23.69 0.04
N ALA A 212 -5.39 24.26 -0.38
CA ALA A 212 -6.09 25.29 0.40
C ALA A 212 -6.60 24.80 1.77
N ASP A 213 -6.93 23.51 1.89
CA ASP A 213 -7.33 22.90 3.15
C ASP A 213 -6.11 22.72 4.06
N LEU A 214 -4.98 22.30 3.50
CA LEU A 214 -3.71 22.14 4.22
C LEU A 214 -3.11 23.47 4.67
N ASP A 215 -3.23 24.53 3.87
CA ASP A 215 -2.79 25.89 4.23
C ASP A 215 -3.55 26.45 5.44
N ARG A 216 -4.76 25.91 5.69
CA ARG A 216 -5.63 26.28 6.82
C ARG A 216 -5.65 25.21 7.91
N ILE A 217 -4.67 24.30 7.96
CA ILE A 217 -4.65 23.17 8.92
C ILE A 217 -4.76 23.63 10.38
N SER A 218 -4.17 24.78 10.73
CA SER A 218 -4.27 25.36 12.07
C SER A 218 -5.68 25.81 12.47
N GLU A 219 -6.57 26.01 11.50
CA GLU A 219 -7.95 26.46 11.74
C GLU A 219 -8.89 25.27 12.04
N TRP A 220 -8.76 24.17 11.30
CA TRP A 220 -9.72 23.05 11.37
C TRP A 220 -9.22 21.82 12.12
N LEU A 221 -7.91 21.53 12.13
CA LEU A 221 -7.39 20.31 12.77
C LEU A 221 -7.48 20.35 14.31
N PRO A 222 -7.17 21.46 15.01
CA PRO A 222 -7.29 21.52 16.47
C PRO A 222 -8.71 21.26 17.01
N PRO A 223 -9.79 21.91 16.51
CA PRO A 223 -11.13 21.64 17.02
C PRO A 223 -11.59 20.20 16.71
N LEU A 224 -11.19 19.64 15.57
CA LEU A 224 -11.39 18.23 15.22
C LEU A 224 -10.74 17.31 16.25
N LEU A 225 -9.43 17.44 16.47
CA LEU A 225 -8.69 16.58 17.40
C LEU A 225 -9.18 16.72 18.84
N GLN A 226 -9.53 17.93 19.27
CA GLN A 226 -10.12 18.14 20.59
C GLN A 226 -11.42 17.37 20.76
N THR A 227 -12.36 17.53 19.83
CA THR A 227 -13.67 16.87 19.90
C THR A 227 -13.53 15.36 19.80
N PHE A 228 -12.61 14.89 18.94
CA PHE A 228 -12.35 13.47 18.75
C PHE A 228 -11.73 12.84 20.00
N SER A 229 -10.69 13.45 20.57
CA SER A 229 -10.06 13.04 21.84
C SER A 229 -11.07 12.97 22.98
N GLU A 230 -11.84 14.04 23.21
CA GLU A 230 -12.82 14.11 24.28
C GLU A 230 -13.88 13.00 24.13
N SER A 231 -14.39 12.79 22.91
CA SER A 231 -15.40 11.77 22.63
C SER A 231 -14.86 10.35 22.79
N CYS A 232 -13.69 10.07 22.23
CA CYS A 232 -13.02 8.78 22.37
C CYS A 232 -12.75 8.43 23.84
N LYS A 233 -12.27 9.39 24.63
CA LYS A 233 -12.04 9.22 26.06
C LYS A 233 -13.32 8.93 26.85
N VAL A 234 -14.42 9.63 26.55
CA VAL A 234 -15.72 9.39 27.19
C VAL A 234 -16.25 7.99 26.88
N LEU A 235 -16.06 7.53 25.64
CA LEU A 235 -16.54 6.23 25.17
C LEU A 235 -15.56 5.07 25.46
N GLY A 236 -14.35 5.36 25.92
CA GLY A 236 -13.31 4.35 26.16
C GLY A 236 -12.75 3.75 24.87
N LEU A 237 -12.70 4.54 23.80
CA LEU A 237 -12.20 4.16 22.48
C LEU A 237 -10.79 4.70 22.24
N GLN A 238 -9.95 3.95 21.55
CA GLN A 238 -8.72 4.48 20.95
C GLN A 238 -9.08 5.28 19.68
N GLY A 239 -8.82 6.57 19.70
CA GLY A 239 -8.95 7.43 18.52
C GLY A 239 -7.68 7.34 17.66
N MET A 240 -7.85 7.20 16.35
CA MET A 240 -6.77 7.21 15.38
C MET A 240 -7.11 8.15 14.23
N LEU A 241 -6.19 9.01 13.81
CA LEU A 241 -6.41 9.96 12.72
C LEU A 241 -5.28 9.85 11.69
N SER A 242 -5.66 9.61 10.45
CA SER A 242 -4.77 9.76 9.30
C SER A 242 -5.07 11.09 8.63
N ALA A 243 -4.09 11.99 8.67
CA ALA A 243 -4.05 13.18 7.83
C ALA A 243 -3.30 12.87 6.54
N GLU A 244 -3.53 11.70 5.93
CA GLU A 244 -2.81 11.31 4.73
C GLU A 244 -3.23 12.22 3.56
N SER A 245 -2.29 13.04 3.12
CA SER A 245 -2.41 13.76 1.87
C SER A 245 -1.04 13.83 1.23
N ILE A 246 -0.97 13.34 -0.01
CA ILE A 246 0.19 13.52 -0.89
C ILE A 246 0.49 15.00 -1.15
N TRP A 247 -0.45 15.90 -0.84
CA TRP A 247 -0.29 17.35 -0.89
C TRP A 247 0.37 17.96 0.35
N HIS A 248 0.62 17.18 1.41
CA HIS A 248 1.35 17.68 2.56
C HIS A 248 2.73 18.17 2.15
N THR A 249 2.97 19.46 2.35
CA THR A 249 4.31 20.01 2.36
C THR A 249 5.01 19.71 3.68
N ASN A 250 6.34 19.80 3.71
CA ASN A 250 7.10 19.70 4.96
C ASN A 250 6.58 20.66 6.05
N LYS A 251 6.22 21.88 5.66
CA LYS A 251 5.62 22.86 6.58
C LYS A 251 4.29 22.39 7.14
N THR A 252 3.33 22.05 6.28
CA THR A 252 1.97 21.66 6.74
C THR A 252 1.99 20.36 7.54
N ARG A 253 2.92 19.45 7.25
CA ARG A 253 3.16 18.24 8.03
C ARG A 253 3.72 18.55 9.42
N ARG A 254 4.74 19.40 9.50
CA ARG A 254 5.28 19.89 10.78
C ARG A 254 4.21 20.57 11.63
N GLU A 255 3.40 21.42 11.02
CA GLU A 255 2.27 22.08 11.69
C GLU A 255 1.25 21.05 12.20
N ALA A 256 0.91 20.02 11.41
CA ALA A 256 0.06 18.93 11.86
C ALA A 256 0.64 18.24 13.10
N TYR A 257 1.93 17.91 13.10
CA TYR A 257 2.60 17.22 14.20
C TYR A 257 2.60 18.07 15.48
N GLU A 258 2.86 19.38 15.36
CA GLU A 258 2.80 20.32 16.48
C GLU A 258 1.38 20.46 17.06
N ILE A 259 0.34 20.23 16.26
CA ILE A 259 -1.04 20.17 16.72
C ILE A 259 -1.32 18.82 17.39
N PHE A 260 -0.94 17.70 16.78
CA PHE A 260 -1.10 16.35 17.34
C PHE A 260 -0.48 16.19 18.73
N ASN A 261 0.68 16.82 18.98
CA ASN A 261 1.35 16.86 20.28
C ASN A 261 0.52 17.39 21.44
N ARG A 262 -0.56 18.12 21.15
CA ARG A 262 -1.48 18.65 22.17
C ARG A 262 -2.52 17.61 22.59
N TYR A 263 -2.63 16.52 21.85
CA TYR A 263 -3.62 15.44 22.00
C TYR A 263 -2.92 14.07 22.03
N PRO A 264 -2.11 13.79 23.07
CA PRO A 264 -1.27 12.58 23.15
C PRO A 264 -2.06 11.26 23.22
N ASP A 265 -3.36 11.31 23.48
CA ASP A 265 -4.26 10.16 23.49
C ASP A 265 -4.78 9.78 22.09
N ILE A 266 -4.60 10.65 21.09
CA ILE A 266 -4.91 10.33 19.70
C ILE A 266 -3.69 9.73 19.02
N MET A 267 -3.89 8.54 18.46
CA MET A 267 -2.89 7.84 17.67
C MET A 267 -2.81 8.43 16.27
N MET A 268 -1.60 8.71 15.85
CA MET A 268 -1.33 9.24 14.52
C MET A 268 -1.11 8.10 13.53
N LEU A 269 -1.85 8.08 12.42
CA LEU A 269 -1.73 7.03 11.41
C LEU A 269 -0.96 7.52 10.18
N GLU A 270 0.18 6.90 9.92
CA GLU A 270 1.09 7.23 8.82
C GLU A 270 1.19 6.07 7.81
N PRO A 271 1.16 6.30 6.49
CA PRO A 271 1.35 5.25 5.51
C PRO A 271 2.83 4.83 5.41
N ALA A 272 3.06 3.52 5.29
CA ALA A 272 4.32 2.93 4.84
C ALA A 272 4.12 2.37 3.43
N THR A 273 4.65 3.09 2.44
CA THR A 273 4.49 2.79 1.01
C THR A 273 5.39 1.64 0.54
N TRP A 274 5.24 1.24 -0.73
CA TRP A 274 5.93 0.13 -1.40
C TRP A 274 7.43 0.39 -1.66
N PRO A 275 8.23 -0.67 -1.87
CA PRO A 275 9.66 -0.55 -2.20
C PRO A 275 9.90 -0.08 -3.65
N GLU A 276 8.87 0.06 -4.48
CA GLU A 276 9.01 0.43 -5.90
C GLU A 276 9.63 1.80 -6.13
N GLU A 277 9.60 2.66 -5.12
CA GLU A 277 10.29 3.94 -5.16
C GLU A 277 11.66 3.86 -4.44
N THR A 278 11.89 2.92 -3.52
CA THR A 278 12.94 3.05 -2.51
C THR A 278 14.02 1.97 -2.58
N THR A 279 15.26 2.40 -2.71
CA THR A 279 16.44 1.79 -2.07
C THR A 279 16.27 1.74 -0.55
N LEU A 280 15.35 0.91 -0.03
CA LEU A 280 15.19 0.54 1.38
C LEU A 280 15.24 1.73 2.37
N MET A 281 14.39 2.75 2.21
CA MET A 281 14.25 3.78 3.24
C MET A 281 13.02 3.56 4.13
N PRO A 282 13.13 3.92 5.42
CA PRO A 282 12.11 3.61 6.41
C PRO A 282 10.88 4.50 6.23
N PHE A 283 9.75 4.10 6.83
CA PHE A 283 8.51 4.87 6.84
C PHE A 283 8.59 6.20 7.62
N TRP A 284 9.72 6.51 8.26
CA TRP A 284 10.04 7.86 8.78
C TRP A 284 11.14 8.56 7.99
N GLY A 285 11.67 7.94 6.94
CA GLY A 285 12.82 8.45 6.20
C GLY A 285 12.61 9.88 5.70
N PHE A 286 11.36 10.21 5.37
CA PHE A 286 10.89 11.52 4.92
C PHE A 286 10.59 12.54 6.01
N VAL A 287 10.64 12.15 7.29
CA VAL A 287 10.45 13.09 8.41
C VAL A 287 11.81 13.49 8.93
N ALA A 288 12.08 14.80 8.93
CA ALA A 288 13.31 15.30 9.51
C ALA A 288 13.44 14.85 10.98
N PRO A 289 14.64 14.46 11.48
CA PRO A 289 14.80 13.97 12.86
C PRO A 289 14.29 14.94 13.95
N GLY A 290 14.23 16.24 13.66
CA GLY A 290 13.61 17.22 14.56
C GLY A 290 12.08 17.15 14.60
N ASP A 291 11.45 16.72 13.51
CA ASP A 291 10.00 16.53 13.39
C ASP A 291 9.56 15.17 13.97
N THR A 292 10.39 14.12 13.95
CA THR A 292 10.12 12.86 14.66
C THR A 292 10.11 13.07 16.18
N ALA A 293 11.08 13.83 16.71
CA ALA A 293 11.14 14.16 18.14
C ALA A 293 9.93 14.97 18.65
N ARG A 294 9.18 15.61 17.74
CA ARG A 294 7.92 16.26 18.11
C ARG A 294 6.90 15.20 18.51
N LEU A 295 6.81 14.10 17.78
CA LEU A 295 5.82 13.04 18.01
C LEU A 295 6.15 12.10 19.17
N ASP A 296 7.23 12.31 19.91
CA ASP A 296 7.61 11.51 21.09
C ASP A 296 6.48 11.39 22.15
N ASN A 297 5.48 12.27 22.12
CA ASN A 297 4.34 12.25 23.04
C ASN A 297 3.07 11.59 22.46
N ASN A 298 3.07 11.18 21.19
CA ASN A 298 1.92 10.57 20.53
C ASN A 298 2.21 9.12 20.16
N PRO A 299 1.27 8.20 20.39
CA PRO A 299 1.38 6.87 19.82
C PRO A 299 1.26 6.95 18.29
N VAL A 300 2.08 6.20 17.58
CA VAL A 300 2.07 6.16 16.12
C VAL A 300 1.63 4.78 15.64
N ALA A 301 0.71 4.80 14.68
CA ALA A 301 0.34 3.66 13.86
C ALA A 301 0.91 3.79 12.45
N VAL A 302 1.27 2.66 11.85
CA VAL A 302 1.80 2.60 10.48
C VAL A 302 0.90 1.71 9.63
N ASP A 303 0.34 2.28 8.56
CA ASP A 303 -0.45 1.57 7.54
C ASP A 303 0.47 1.02 6.45
N ILE A 304 0.78 -0.27 6.51
CA ILE A 304 1.66 -0.97 5.58
C ILE A 304 0.83 -1.57 4.45
N LEU A 305 1.05 -1.05 3.25
CA LEU A 305 0.38 -1.54 2.05
C LEU A 305 0.93 -2.94 1.73
N THR A 306 0.21 -4.00 2.11
CA THR A 306 0.60 -5.41 1.84
C THR A 306 -0.16 -6.06 0.68
N ASP A 307 -1.26 -5.48 0.23
CA ASP A 307 -1.92 -5.82 -1.02
C ASP A 307 -1.22 -5.12 -2.18
N THR A 308 -0.63 -5.86 -3.11
CA THR A 308 0.27 -5.38 -4.17
C THR A 308 -0.38 -4.47 -5.23
N GLU A 309 -1.12 -3.44 -4.82
CA GLU A 309 -1.87 -2.45 -5.60
C GLU A 309 -1.04 -1.90 -6.75
N PHE A 310 0.23 -1.57 -6.50
CA PHE A 310 1.14 -1.04 -7.52
C PHE A 310 2.03 -2.13 -8.17
N LEU A 311 1.92 -3.38 -7.71
CA LEU A 311 2.72 -4.54 -8.09
C LEU A 311 1.84 -5.74 -8.46
N GLY A 312 0.92 -5.56 -9.40
CA GLY A 312 0.15 -6.66 -9.97
C GLY A 312 -1.00 -7.21 -9.12
N GLN A 313 -1.44 -6.47 -8.09
CA GLN A 313 -2.71 -6.66 -7.37
C GLN A 313 -2.94 -8.08 -6.82
N GLY A 314 -1.87 -8.74 -6.44
CA GLY A 314 -1.83 -10.11 -5.90
C GLY A 314 -1.94 -11.20 -6.97
N GLN A 315 -2.16 -10.83 -8.23
CA GLN A 315 -2.24 -11.75 -9.36
C GLN A 315 -0.86 -12.22 -9.81
N LEU A 316 0.14 -11.33 -9.78
CA LEU A 316 1.53 -11.67 -10.01
C LEU A 316 2.15 -12.33 -8.75
N PRO A 317 3.16 -13.20 -8.90
CA PRO A 317 3.85 -13.88 -7.80
C PRO A 317 4.78 -12.93 -7.03
N ILE A 318 4.22 -11.83 -6.53
CA ILE A 318 4.94 -10.74 -5.89
C ILE A 318 4.85 -10.91 -4.38
N VAL A 319 5.91 -11.49 -3.83
CA VAL A 319 6.12 -11.68 -2.41
C VAL A 319 7.43 -11.02 -2.01
N LEU A 320 7.40 -10.14 -1.01
CA LEU A 320 8.50 -9.23 -0.67
C LEU A 320 9.08 -9.49 0.73
N PRO A 321 9.62 -10.70 1.00
CA PRO A 321 10.01 -11.09 2.35
C PRO A 321 11.13 -10.21 2.92
N ARG A 322 12.08 -9.73 2.11
CA ARG A 322 13.14 -8.83 2.61
C ARG A 322 12.56 -7.48 3.01
N TRP A 323 11.64 -6.96 2.20
CA TRP A 323 10.95 -5.71 2.50
C TRP A 323 10.11 -5.79 3.78
N TRP A 324 9.32 -6.85 3.97
CA TRP A 324 8.51 -7.02 5.18
C TRP A 324 9.36 -7.17 6.45
N GLN A 325 10.49 -7.89 6.35
CA GLN A 325 11.45 -7.95 7.46
C GLN A 325 12.04 -6.58 7.76
N TYR A 326 12.46 -5.84 6.73
CA TYR A 326 13.00 -4.49 6.90
C TYR A 326 11.99 -3.56 7.57
N LEU A 327 10.74 -3.52 7.09
CA LEU A 327 9.68 -2.70 7.70
C LEU A 327 9.43 -3.07 9.16
N ALA A 328 9.37 -4.37 9.48
CA ALA A 328 9.23 -4.80 10.87
C ALA A 328 10.43 -4.38 11.74
N GLN A 329 11.67 -4.39 11.21
CA GLN A 329 12.80 -3.85 11.96
C GLN A 329 12.64 -2.36 12.24
N GLN A 330 12.15 -1.59 11.26
CA GLN A 330 11.93 -0.16 11.43
C GLN A 330 10.84 0.14 12.46
N THR A 331 9.75 -0.64 12.49
CA THR A 331 8.68 -0.42 13.48
C THR A 331 9.17 -0.59 14.92
N TYR A 332 10.10 -1.53 15.16
CA TYR A 332 10.75 -1.69 16.47
C TYR A 332 11.68 -0.51 16.80
N LEU A 333 12.53 -0.11 15.84
CA LEU A 333 13.52 0.95 16.05
C LEU A 333 12.89 2.33 16.31
N GLN A 334 11.63 2.51 15.90
CA GLN A 334 10.89 3.77 16.00
C GLN A 334 9.75 3.70 17.01
N ASP A 335 9.71 2.66 17.86
CA ASP A 335 8.71 2.47 18.90
C ASP A 335 7.27 2.69 18.39
N VAL A 336 6.96 2.09 17.22
CA VAL A 336 5.60 2.11 16.67
C VAL A 336 4.67 1.35 17.60
N GLU A 337 3.54 1.95 17.94
CA GLU A 337 2.53 1.33 18.82
C GLU A 337 1.74 0.27 18.05
N LEU A 338 1.37 0.55 16.79
CA LEU A 338 0.50 -0.30 15.98
C LEU A 338 1.00 -0.41 14.53
N ALA A 339 1.29 -1.62 14.08
CA ALA A 339 1.66 -1.91 12.69
C ALA A 339 0.52 -2.62 11.97
N ILE A 340 0.04 -2.05 10.87
CA ILE A 340 -1.21 -2.45 10.21
C ILE A 340 -0.89 -2.98 8.82
N GLY A 341 -1.21 -4.25 8.53
CA GLY A 341 -1.17 -4.79 7.16
C GLY A 341 -2.49 -4.60 6.41
N ARG A 342 -2.44 -4.17 5.15
CA ARG A 342 -3.62 -3.95 4.30
C ARG A 342 -4.12 -5.23 3.58
N ALA A 343 -5.41 -5.48 3.65
CA ALA A 343 -6.11 -6.58 2.98
C ALA A 343 -7.39 -6.06 2.31
N PHE A 344 -7.83 -6.70 1.22
CA PHE A 344 -9.10 -6.40 0.57
C PHE A 344 -9.34 -4.90 0.37
N GLN A 345 -8.39 -4.23 -0.28
CA GLN A 345 -8.56 -2.83 -0.63
C GLN A 345 -8.50 -2.64 -2.13
N ARG A 346 -7.38 -2.98 -2.76
CA ARG A 346 -7.16 -2.72 -4.20
C ARG A 346 -6.89 -3.98 -5.02
N ASP A 347 -7.06 -5.15 -4.41
CA ASP A 347 -6.95 -6.44 -5.08
C ASP A 347 -8.31 -7.08 -5.38
N GLN A 348 -9.36 -6.26 -5.37
CA GLN A 348 -10.73 -6.67 -5.65
C GLN A 348 -11.14 -7.94 -4.87
N GLY A 349 -10.81 -8.04 -3.58
CA GLY A 349 -11.26 -9.14 -2.72
C GLY A 349 -10.45 -10.42 -2.92
N GLY A 350 -9.41 -10.38 -3.75
CA GLY A 350 -8.54 -11.50 -4.06
C GLY A 350 -7.66 -11.96 -2.90
N SER A 351 -7.51 -11.16 -1.81
CA SER A 351 -6.56 -11.46 -0.73
C SER A 351 -6.78 -12.80 -0.03
N VAL A 352 -7.91 -13.49 -0.23
CA VAL A 352 -8.11 -14.84 0.28
C VAL A 352 -7.28 -15.87 -0.48
N ASN A 353 -7.13 -15.72 -1.79
CA ASN A 353 -6.61 -16.75 -2.68
C ASN A 353 -5.53 -16.18 -3.63
N ASN A 354 -4.66 -15.32 -3.13
CA ASN A 354 -3.62 -14.68 -3.95
C ASN A 354 -2.33 -14.43 -3.14
N PHE A 355 -1.29 -13.87 -3.78
CA PHE A 355 0.01 -13.66 -3.14
C PHE A 355 0.00 -12.58 -2.04
N ASN A 356 -1.02 -11.71 -1.98
CA ASN A 356 -1.17 -10.72 -0.90
C ASN A 356 -1.41 -11.38 0.46
N ARG A 357 -2.07 -12.55 0.47
CA ARG A 357 -2.23 -13.36 1.69
C ARG A 357 -0.88 -13.74 2.30
N LEU A 358 0.08 -14.13 1.46
CA LEU A 358 1.43 -14.47 1.91
C LEU A 358 2.15 -13.23 2.42
N ASN A 359 2.02 -12.09 1.74
CA ASN A 359 2.60 -10.83 2.20
C ASN A 359 2.10 -10.44 3.61
N LEU A 360 0.79 -10.52 3.84
CA LEU A 360 0.19 -10.30 5.15
C LEU A 360 0.75 -11.26 6.20
N GLN A 361 0.76 -12.56 5.92
CA GLN A 361 1.26 -13.56 6.86
C GLN A 361 2.75 -13.36 7.19
N LEU A 362 3.57 -13.03 6.20
CA LEU A 362 4.99 -12.73 6.40
C LEU A 362 5.19 -11.50 7.25
N LEU A 363 4.46 -10.42 6.96
CA LEU A 363 4.52 -9.20 7.76
C LEU A 363 4.18 -9.51 9.23
N MET A 364 3.08 -10.23 9.50
CA MET A 364 2.69 -10.56 10.89
C MET A 364 3.79 -11.37 11.62
N ARG A 365 4.44 -12.31 10.92
CA ARG A 365 5.56 -13.08 11.49
C ARG A 365 6.78 -12.21 11.76
N PHE A 366 7.14 -11.32 10.85
CA PHE A 366 8.29 -10.43 11.06
C PHE A 366 8.02 -9.35 12.12
N LEU A 367 6.78 -8.89 12.28
CA LEU A 367 6.37 -8.01 13.37
C LEU A 367 6.40 -8.70 14.74
N GLU A 368 6.35 -10.04 14.79
CA GLU A 368 6.56 -10.82 16.01
C GLU A 368 8.05 -10.93 16.37
N ASP A 369 8.88 -11.26 15.37
CA ASP A 369 10.33 -11.26 15.52
C ASP A 369 11.02 -10.91 14.18
N PRO A 370 11.59 -9.70 14.07
CA PRO A 370 12.20 -9.25 12.83
C PRO A 370 13.55 -9.92 12.53
N ARG A 371 14.08 -10.77 13.43
CA ARG A 371 15.34 -11.51 13.25
C ARG A 371 15.14 -12.87 12.60
N GLN A 372 13.89 -13.29 12.40
CA GLN A 372 13.60 -14.58 11.78
C GLN A 372 14.29 -14.73 10.42
N SER A 373 14.77 -15.94 10.13
CA SER A 373 15.44 -16.22 8.87
C SER A 373 14.44 -16.19 7.70
N LEU A 374 14.70 -15.34 6.70
CA LEU A 374 13.82 -15.09 5.55
C LEU A 374 13.30 -16.37 4.88
N LYS A 375 14.21 -17.28 4.49
CA LYS A 375 13.83 -18.48 3.73
C LYS A 375 12.98 -19.47 4.56
N PRO A 376 13.37 -19.85 5.79
CA PRO A 376 12.50 -20.65 6.67
C PRO A 376 11.13 -20.02 6.92
N THR A 377 11.06 -18.71 7.20
CA THR A 377 9.79 -18.02 7.45
C THR A 377 8.90 -18.01 6.20
N LEU A 378 9.48 -17.74 5.03
CA LEU A 378 8.78 -17.85 3.75
C LEU A 378 8.31 -19.28 3.46
N HIS A 379 9.11 -20.28 3.78
CA HIS A 379 8.75 -21.68 3.59
C HIS A 379 7.54 -22.06 4.45
N ALA A 380 7.57 -21.73 5.74
CA ALA A 380 6.47 -22.02 6.67
C ALA A 380 5.18 -21.28 6.31
N ALA A 381 5.28 -20.05 5.78
CA ALA A 381 4.11 -19.32 5.27
C ALA A 381 3.51 -20.02 4.04
N ASN A 382 4.35 -20.51 3.13
CA ASN A 382 3.87 -21.29 1.98
C ASN A 382 3.25 -22.63 2.40
N GLU A 383 3.83 -23.36 3.36
CA GLU A 383 3.25 -24.60 3.89
C GLU A 383 1.88 -24.35 4.50
N ALA A 384 1.72 -23.28 5.28
CA ALA A 384 0.44 -22.90 5.87
C ALA A 384 -0.65 -22.57 4.82
N MET A 385 -0.27 -22.01 3.67
CA MET A 385 -1.22 -21.63 2.62
C MET A 385 -1.49 -22.75 1.60
N PHE A 386 -0.49 -23.55 1.27
CA PHE A 386 -0.54 -24.49 0.15
C PHE A 386 -0.37 -25.96 0.57
N GLY A 387 -0.02 -26.23 1.83
CA GLY A 387 0.14 -27.56 2.41
C GLY A 387 1.59 -27.92 2.76
N ASP A 388 1.75 -28.84 3.71
CA ASP A 388 3.05 -29.24 4.32
C ASP A 388 4.09 -29.80 3.32
N ASP A 389 3.66 -30.27 2.14
CA ASP A 389 4.56 -30.78 1.10
C ASP A 389 5.02 -29.69 0.11
N PHE A 390 4.94 -28.40 0.49
CA PHE A 390 5.32 -27.30 -0.40
C PHE A 390 6.79 -27.41 -0.84
N PRO A 391 7.12 -27.30 -2.15
CA PRO A 391 8.50 -27.48 -2.58
C PRO A 391 9.42 -26.37 -2.09
N SER A 392 10.45 -26.71 -1.30
CA SER A 392 11.49 -25.75 -0.84
C SER A 392 12.20 -25.02 -1.99
N ARG A 393 12.26 -25.64 -3.17
CA ARG A 393 12.78 -25.01 -4.38
C ARG A 393 11.87 -23.87 -4.85
N LEU A 394 10.55 -24.03 -4.78
CA LEU A 394 9.59 -22.98 -5.15
C LEU A 394 9.68 -21.79 -4.18
N THR A 395 9.89 -22.03 -2.88
CA THR A 395 10.22 -20.97 -1.91
C THR A 395 11.48 -20.19 -2.32
N SER A 396 12.50 -20.90 -2.83
CA SER A 396 13.74 -20.25 -3.28
C SER A 396 13.52 -19.42 -4.55
N ILE A 397 12.64 -19.86 -5.44
CA ILE A 397 12.27 -19.08 -6.64
C ILE A 397 11.55 -17.80 -6.23
N MET A 398 10.58 -17.87 -5.32
CA MET A 398 9.85 -16.70 -4.81
C MET A 398 10.76 -15.67 -4.15
N LEU A 399 11.75 -16.13 -3.37
CA LEU A 399 12.73 -15.23 -2.75
C LEU A 399 13.61 -14.51 -3.79
N ILE A 400 13.93 -15.15 -4.92
CA ILE A 400 14.71 -14.52 -6.00
C ILE A 400 13.82 -13.61 -6.87
N ALA A 401 12.52 -13.94 -6.99
CA ALA A 401 11.57 -13.17 -7.78
C ALA A 401 11.48 -11.70 -7.32
N GLU A 402 11.62 -11.43 -6.02
CA GLU A 402 11.65 -10.08 -5.45
C GLU A 402 12.59 -9.13 -6.22
N ASP A 403 13.83 -9.56 -6.52
CA ASP A 403 14.82 -8.74 -7.23
C ASP A 403 14.41 -8.51 -8.70
N ALA A 404 13.83 -9.53 -9.34
CA ALA A 404 13.34 -9.43 -10.72
C ALA A 404 12.15 -8.46 -10.82
N ILE A 405 11.25 -8.50 -9.85
CA ILE A 405 10.09 -7.62 -9.77
C ILE A 405 10.55 -6.16 -9.62
N GLN A 406 11.47 -5.89 -8.70
CA GLN A 406 12.05 -4.56 -8.51
C GLN A 406 12.72 -4.04 -9.80
N ALA A 407 13.43 -4.91 -10.52
CA ALA A 407 14.05 -4.56 -11.79
C ALA A 407 13.05 -4.15 -12.89
N MET A 408 11.84 -4.72 -12.88
CA MET A 408 10.84 -4.45 -13.93
C MET A 408 9.88 -3.33 -13.56
N SER A 409 9.53 -3.18 -12.28
CA SER A 409 8.58 -2.17 -11.83
C SER A 409 9.20 -0.78 -11.72
N SER A 410 10.52 -0.67 -11.51
CA SER A 410 11.21 0.59 -11.21
C SER A 410 12.39 0.86 -12.13
N VAL A 411 12.46 2.05 -12.73
CA VAL A 411 13.62 2.54 -13.49
C VAL A 411 14.20 3.77 -12.82
N ASN A 412 15.47 3.78 -12.43
CA ASN A 412 16.03 4.91 -11.67
C ASN A 412 15.13 5.34 -10.50
N SER A 413 14.54 4.37 -9.78
CA SER A 413 13.57 4.63 -8.70
C SER A 413 12.23 5.26 -9.14
N VAL A 414 11.95 5.30 -10.43
CA VAL A 414 10.67 5.69 -11.03
C VAL A 414 9.83 4.45 -11.25
N ASN A 415 8.76 4.28 -10.49
CA ASN A 415 7.76 3.26 -10.75
C ASN A 415 6.95 3.60 -12.00
N LEU A 416 7.03 2.76 -13.03
CA LEU A 416 6.34 2.96 -14.30
C LEU A 416 5.00 2.22 -14.40
N LEU A 417 4.65 1.38 -13.43
CA LEU A 417 3.40 0.62 -13.47
C LEU A 417 2.19 1.53 -13.18
N ASP A 418 1.09 1.27 -13.87
CA ASP A 418 -0.20 1.92 -13.63
C ASP A 418 -1.03 1.07 -12.67
N ASN A 419 -0.91 1.34 -11.37
CA ASN A 419 -1.58 0.57 -10.32
C ASN A 419 -1.38 -0.94 -10.52
N GLY A 420 -0.13 -1.36 -10.71
CA GLY A 420 0.23 -2.76 -10.90
C GLY A 420 0.13 -3.27 -12.33
N HIS A 421 -0.37 -2.47 -13.27
CA HIS A 421 -0.54 -2.87 -14.65
C HIS A 421 0.53 -2.28 -15.58
N PHE A 422 0.61 -2.84 -16.79
CA PHE A 422 1.47 -2.31 -17.85
C PHE A 422 1.15 -0.83 -18.14
N PRO A 423 2.16 0.05 -18.29
CA PRO A 423 1.97 1.47 -18.48
C PRO A 423 1.12 1.79 -19.73
N PRO A 424 0.17 2.72 -19.63
CA PRO A 424 -0.57 3.19 -20.78
C PRO A 424 0.24 4.23 -21.59
N PRO A 425 -0.10 4.47 -22.88
CA PRO A 425 0.67 5.35 -23.76
C PRO A 425 0.92 6.77 -23.23
N GLN A 426 -0.03 7.32 -22.45
CA GLN A 426 0.12 8.66 -21.86
C GLN A 426 1.30 8.79 -20.90
N PHE A 427 1.87 7.68 -20.39
CA PHE A 427 3.08 7.74 -19.56
C PHE A 427 4.33 8.12 -20.36
N LEU A 428 4.28 8.08 -21.71
CA LEU A 428 5.37 8.56 -22.57
C LEU A 428 5.46 10.10 -22.62
N ASP A 429 4.33 10.78 -22.44
CA ASP A 429 4.17 12.24 -22.67
C ASP A 429 3.82 13.03 -21.40
N ARG A 430 3.74 12.38 -20.23
CA ARG A 430 3.27 13.03 -19.02
C ARG A 430 4.27 14.11 -18.56
N ASP A 431 3.91 15.38 -18.78
CA ASP A 431 4.69 16.53 -18.34
C ASP A 431 4.69 16.65 -16.81
N TYR A 432 5.86 16.93 -16.23
CA TYR A 432 6.06 17.16 -14.78
C TYR A 432 5.11 18.20 -14.18
N LEU A 433 4.61 19.14 -14.99
CA LEU A 433 3.89 20.33 -14.54
C LEU A 433 2.38 20.12 -14.38
N GLU A 434 1.79 19.06 -14.94
CA GLU A 434 0.34 18.83 -14.85
C GLU A 434 -0.07 18.12 -13.55
N GLU A 435 0.83 17.34 -12.93
CA GLU A 435 0.62 16.71 -11.62
C GLU A 435 1.93 16.69 -10.79
N PRO A 436 2.18 17.69 -9.93
CA PRO A 436 3.38 17.78 -9.08
C PRO A 436 3.61 16.57 -8.15
N LEU A 437 2.56 15.78 -7.92
CA LEU A 437 2.54 14.57 -7.10
C LEU A 437 3.19 13.37 -7.78
N LEU A 438 3.27 13.41 -9.10
CA LEU A 438 3.70 12.33 -9.95
C LEU A 438 4.94 12.76 -10.71
N MET A 439 5.93 13.38 -10.05
CA MET A 439 7.27 13.63 -10.62
C MET A 439 7.96 12.30 -11.01
N LYS A 440 7.42 11.68 -12.04
CA LYS A 440 7.70 10.40 -12.67
C LYS A 440 7.65 10.75 -14.14
N GLY A 441 8.63 11.54 -14.59
CA GLY A 441 8.80 11.76 -16.01
C GLY A 441 9.51 10.54 -16.55
N ILE A 442 8.99 9.93 -17.61
CA ILE A 442 9.80 8.98 -18.38
C ILE A 442 11.08 9.65 -18.93
N ASP A 443 11.08 10.99 -18.98
CA ASP A 443 12.23 11.81 -19.33
C ASP A 443 13.38 11.71 -18.31
N ASP A 444 13.10 11.43 -17.03
CA ASP A 444 14.12 11.17 -16.00
C ASP A 444 15.05 10.00 -16.39
N LEU A 445 14.56 9.08 -17.24
CA LEU A 445 15.32 7.93 -17.71
C LEU A 445 16.41 8.33 -18.70
N PHE A 446 16.25 9.47 -19.38
CA PHE A 446 17.09 9.92 -20.47
C PHE A 446 17.99 11.10 -20.08
N GLU A 447 17.93 11.53 -18.82
CA GLU A 447 18.88 12.46 -18.25
C GLU A 447 20.32 11.91 -18.31
N PRO A 448 21.35 12.78 -18.44
CA PRO A 448 22.74 12.33 -18.42
C PRO A 448 23.06 11.51 -17.16
N PRO A 449 23.84 10.41 -17.26
CA PRO A 449 24.19 9.61 -16.10
C PRO A 449 24.86 10.45 -15.00
N GLY A 450 24.39 10.28 -13.76
CA GLY A 450 24.85 11.04 -12.60
C GLY A 450 24.12 12.38 -12.40
N THR A 451 23.18 12.76 -13.28
CA THR A 451 22.28 13.89 -13.04
C THR A 451 21.38 13.57 -11.84
N PRO A 452 21.37 14.38 -10.78
CA PRO A 452 20.40 14.25 -9.71
C PRO A 452 18.99 14.47 -10.28
N LEU A 453 18.10 13.50 -10.11
CA LEU A 453 16.72 13.58 -10.63
C LEU A 453 15.84 14.52 -9.79
N TYR A 454 16.24 14.76 -8.55
CA TYR A 454 15.53 15.60 -7.60
C TYR A 454 16.55 16.57 -6.98
N PRO A 455 16.76 17.76 -7.57
CA PRO A 455 17.76 18.70 -7.08
C PRO A 455 17.40 19.17 -5.68
N GLU A 456 18.43 19.45 -4.87
CA GLU A 456 18.27 20.05 -3.56
C GLU A 456 17.63 21.44 -3.70
N GLU A 457 16.33 21.56 -3.43
CA GLU A 457 15.68 22.87 -3.30
C GLU A 457 16.18 23.53 -2.01
N THR A 458 17.36 24.13 -2.09
CA THR A 458 17.98 24.90 -1.01
C THR A 458 17.22 26.20 -0.70
N GLU A 459 16.32 26.66 -1.59
CA GLU A 459 15.62 27.93 -1.40
C GLU A 459 14.25 27.80 -0.73
N GLN A 460 13.51 26.68 -0.83
CA GLN A 460 12.17 26.50 -0.25
C GLN A 460 11.83 25.06 0.22
N PRO A 461 12.62 24.41 1.09
CA PRO A 461 12.35 23.04 1.56
C PRO A 461 10.99 22.86 2.26
N ASP A 462 10.40 23.94 2.77
CA ASP A 462 9.09 23.95 3.43
C ASP A 462 7.90 23.84 2.47
N THR A 463 8.08 24.10 1.16
CA THR A 463 7.02 24.02 0.13
C THR A 463 7.02 22.70 -0.64
N LEU A 464 8.09 21.89 -0.50
CA LEU A 464 8.15 20.56 -1.09
C LEU A 464 7.09 19.65 -0.50
N SER A 465 6.37 18.91 -1.35
CA SER A 465 5.50 17.84 -0.88
C SER A 465 6.32 16.70 -0.26
N ALA A 466 5.71 15.94 0.66
CA ALA A 466 6.38 14.83 1.34
C ALA A 466 6.92 13.77 0.35
N THR A 467 6.18 13.51 -0.74
CA THR A 467 6.61 12.57 -1.80
C THR A 467 7.85 13.10 -2.55
N VAL A 468 7.92 14.40 -2.84
CA VAL A 468 9.10 15.01 -3.47
C VAL A 468 10.30 15.01 -2.52
N HIS A 469 10.06 15.36 -1.25
CA HIS A 469 11.10 15.41 -0.23
C HIS A 469 11.76 14.04 -0.02
N TRP A 470 10.94 12.99 0.01
CA TRP A 470 11.42 11.62 0.10
C TRP A 470 12.39 11.29 -1.06
N ARG A 471 12.03 11.60 -2.31
CA ARG A 471 12.87 11.35 -3.49
C ARG A 471 14.19 12.11 -3.46
N TRP A 472 14.16 13.34 -2.95
CA TRP A 472 15.36 14.14 -2.73
C TRP A 472 16.33 13.48 -1.74
N GLN A 473 15.84 12.99 -0.58
CA GLN A 473 16.70 12.36 0.44
C GLN A 473 17.36 11.06 -0.02
N MET A 474 16.76 10.36 -1.00
CA MET A 474 17.36 9.16 -1.59
C MET A 474 18.57 9.47 -2.49
N GLU A 475 18.84 10.75 -2.77
CA GLU A 475 19.93 11.19 -3.65
C GLU A 475 19.92 10.48 -5.02
N ILE A 476 18.71 10.17 -5.53
CA ILE A 476 18.56 9.40 -6.76
C ILE A 476 19.16 10.17 -7.93
N SER A 477 20.05 9.51 -8.64
CA SER A 477 20.69 10.03 -9.84
C SER A 477 20.37 9.15 -11.04
N ALA A 478 20.24 9.77 -12.21
CA ALA A 478 20.02 9.08 -13.47
C ALA A 478 21.13 8.06 -13.73
N ARG A 479 20.75 6.85 -14.17
CA ARG A 479 21.67 5.82 -14.64
C ARG A 479 21.56 5.65 -16.16
N PRO A 480 22.59 5.08 -16.82
CA PRO A 480 22.50 4.78 -18.25
C PRO A 480 21.31 3.86 -18.56
N VAL A 481 20.50 4.19 -19.56
CA VAL A 481 19.36 3.37 -20.02
C VAL A 481 19.78 1.93 -20.32
N ASP A 482 20.99 1.72 -20.86
CA ASP A 482 21.52 0.39 -21.17
C ASP A 482 21.71 -0.48 -19.91
N GLU A 483 22.05 0.12 -18.75
CA GLU A 483 22.15 -0.61 -17.48
C GLU A 483 20.76 -1.13 -17.05
N TYR A 484 19.73 -0.31 -17.27
CA TYR A 484 18.36 -0.71 -16.98
C TYR A 484 17.84 -1.80 -17.92
N LEU A 485 18.04 -1.63 -19.23
CA LEU A 485 17.67 -2.65 -20.22
C LEU A 485 18.38 -3.98 -19.94
N LEU A 486 19.65 -3.95 -19.55
CA LEU A 486 20.39 -5.14 -19.13
C LEU A 486 19.79 -5.78 -17.87
N THR A 487 19.31 -4.98 -16.92
CA THR A 487 18.67 -5.48 -15.70
C THR A 487 17.34 -6.18 -16.02
N ILE A 488 16.50 -5.59 -16.88
CA ILE A 488 15.29 -6.28 -17.36
C ILE A 488 15.64 -7.53 -18.17
N GLU A 489 16.63 -7.47 -19.06
CA GLU A 489 17.04 -8.62 -19.86
C GLU A 489 17.48 -9.80 -18.97
N ASN A 490 18.22 -9.53 -17.90
CA ASN A 490 18.58 -10.52 -16.90
C ASN A 490 17.35 -11.12 -16.20
N ALA A 491 16.36 -10.28 -15.88
CA ALA A 491 15.09 -10.75 -15.32
C ALA A 491 14.32 -11.63 -16.32
N ILE A 492 14.20 -11.23 -17.60
CA ILE A 492 13.58 -12.01 -18.67
C ILE A 492 14.26 -13.38 -18.79
N ASN A 493 15.59 -13.41 -18.88
CA ASN A 493 16.36 -14.65 -19.02
C ASN A 493 16.20 -15.57 -17.81
N TRP A 494 16.12 -15.01 -16.61
CA TRP A 494 15.86 -15.77 -15.40
C TRP A 494 14.43 -16.34 -15.39
N LEU A 495 13.42 -15.52 -15.68
CA LEU A 495 12.00 -15.89 -15.75
C LEU A 495 11.75 -16.99 -16.79
N ASP A 496 12.30 -16.86 -17.99
CA ASP A 496 12.16 -17.85 -19.06
C ASP A 496 12.71 -19.23 -18.65
N ARG A 497 13.86 -19.24 -17.96
CA ARG A 497 14.47 -20.46 -17.45
C ARG A 497 13.63 -21.13 -16.36
N ILE A 498 13.07 -20.36 -15.43
CA ILE A 498 12.32 -20.93 -14.30
C ILE A 498 10.90 -21.35 -14.70
N GLN A 499 10.35 -20.89 -15.81
CA GLN A 499 8.96 -21.16 -16.18
C GLN A 499 8.64 -22.66 -16.25
N LYS A 500 9.54 -23.45 -16.86
CA LYS A 500 9.42 -24.93 -16.90
C LYS A 500 9.60 -25.56 -15.52
N GLU A 501 10.45 -24.97 -14.69
CA GLU A 501 10.72 -25.44 -13.33
C GLU A 501 9.47 -25.24 -12.45
N VAL A 502 8.86 -24.06 -12.48
CA VAL A 502 7.60 -23.77 -11.77
C VAL A 502 6.50 -24.75 -12.19
N GLN A 503 6.31 -24.94 -13.50
CA GLN A 503 5.32 -25.91 -14.01
C GLN A 503 5.51 -27.33 -13.48
N TYR A 504 6.75 -27.77 -13.32
CA TYR A 504 7.08 -29.08 -12.77
C TYR A 504 6.86 -29.14 -11.26
N LEU A 505 7.30 -28.11 -10.52
CA LEU A 505 7.20 -28.05 -9.06
C LEU A 505 5.74 -27.96 -8.58
N THR A 506 4.82 -27.47 -9.41
CA THR A 506 3.40 -27.30 -9.06
C THR A 506 2.50 -28.40 -9.63
N LEU A 507 3.04 -29.54 -10.09
CA LEU A 507 2.23 -30.60 -10.71
C LEU A 507 1.20 -31.22 -9.75
N ASP A 508 1.55 -31.34 -8.47
CA ASP A 508 0.71 -31.95 -7.44
C ASP A 508 -0.21 -30.93 -6.73
N PHE A 509 -0.13 -29.65 -7.11
CA PHE A 509 -0.98 -28.60 -6.55
C PHE A 509 -2.40 -28.72 -7.09
N ARG A 510 -3.38 -28.15 -6.37
CA ARG A 510 -4.73 -28.03 -6.90
C ARG A 510 -4.73 -27.17 -8.18
N PRO A 511 -5.66 -27.39 -9.13
CA PRO A 511 -5.66 -26.66 -10.40
C PRO A 511 -5.65 -25.13 -10.26
N ASP A 512 -6.39 -24.59 -9.29
CA ASP A 512 -6.44 -23.15 -8.96
C ASP A 512 -5.07 -22.63 -8.50
N GLN A 513 -4.41 -23.35 -7.59
CA GLN A 513 -3.09 -22.99 -7.08
C GLN A 513 -2.01 -23.13 -8.16
N ARG A 514 -2.08 -24.19 -8.96
CA ARG A 514 -1.16 -24.39 -10.08
C ARG A 514 -1.28 -23.25 -11.09
N GLU A 515 -2.50 -22.83 -11.44
CA GLU A 515 -2.71 -21.71 -12.35
C GLU A 515 -2.18 -20.40 -11.76
N MET A 516 -2.40 -20.15 -10.47
CA MET A 516 -1.84 -18.99 -9.76
C MET A 516 -0.32 -18.89 -9.89
N PHE A 517 0.41 -20.01 -9.75
CA PHE A 517 1.87 -20.03 -9.93
C PHE A 517 2.27 -19.99 -11.42
N VAL A 518 1.76 -20.91 -12.25
CA VAL A 518 2.20 -21.04 -13.65
C VAL A 518 1.77 -19.83 -14.48
N GLY A 519 0.52 -19.41 -14.35
CA GLY A 519 -0.02 -18.20 -14.97
C GLY A 519 0.65 -16.95 -14.43
N GLY A 520 0.81 -16.84 -13.10
CA GLY A 520 1.48 -15.69 -12.49
C GLY A 520 2.92 -15.48 -12.98
N TYR A 521 3.75 -16.53 -13.03
CA TYR A 521 5.12 -16.41 -13.56
C TYR A 521 5.17 -16.22 -15.09
N ARG A 522 4.19 -16.74 -15.84
CA ARG A 522 4.04 -16.45 -17.27
C ARG A 522 3.76 -14.96 -17.47
N ASP A 523 2.77 -14.44 -16.77
CA ASP A 523 2.32 -13.05 -16.91
C ASP A 523 3.42 -12.09 -16.44
N LEU A 524 4.18 -12.45 -15.41
CA LEU A 524 5.38 -11.72 -15.00
C LEU A 524 6.46 -11.68 -16.09
N LEU A 525 6.71 -12.80 -16.80
CA LEU A 525 7.63 -12.85 -17.95
C LEU A 525 7.15 -11.97 -19.11
N LEU A 526 5.86 -11.99 -19.42
CA LEU A 526 5.28 -11.18 -20.49
C LEU A 526 5.30 -9.69 -20.14
N MET A 527 5.02 -9.34 -18.88
CA MET A 527 5.20 -8.00 -18.36
C MET A 527 6.66 -7.54 -18.51
N ALA A 528 7.63 -8.40 -18.16
CA ALA A 528 9.07 -8.13 -18.32
C ALA A 528 9.43 -7.76 -19.76
N ARG A 529 8.99 -8.59 -20.71
CA ARG A 529 9.21 -8.38 -22.15
C ARG A 529 8.55 -7.10 -22.63
N GLY A 530 7.33 -6.84 -22.18
CA GLY A 530 6.60 -5.59 -22.47
C GLY A 530 7.35 -4.36 -21.96
N MET A 531 7.81 -4.37 -20.70
CA MET A 531 8.54 -3.26 -20.09
C MET A 531 9.87 -2.96 -20.80
N TYR A 532 10.56 -4.00 -21.28
CA TYR A 532 11.74 -3.83 -22.13
C TYR A 532 11.40 -3.06 -23.42
N GLN A 533 10.31 -3.44 -24.11
CA GLN A 533 9.85 -2.73 -25.32
C GLN A 533 9.38 -1.31 -25.01
N PHE A 534 8.72 -1.11 -23.87
CA PHE A 534 8.26 0.22 -23.41
C PHE A 534 9.44 1.19 -23.29
N VAL A 535 10.53 0.80 -22.62
CA VAL A 535 11.70 1.67 -22.45
C VAL A 535 12.43 1.93 -23.76
N GLN A 536 12.54 0.92 -24.64
CA GLN A 536 13.08 1.14 -25.98
C GLN A 536 12.24 2.15 -26.78
N GLY A 537 10.92 2.02 -26.74
CA GLY A 537 10.00 2.93 -27.41
C GLY A 537 10.06 4.34 -26.83
N ALA A 538 10.13 4.46 -25.50
CA ALA A 538 10.32 5.72 -24.79
C ALA A 538 11.61 6.44 -25.21
N ALA A 539 12.70 5.72 -25.42
CA ALA A 539 13.96 6.31 -25.89
C ALA A 539 13.86 6.86 -27.32
N VAL A 540 13.05 6.24 -28.18
CA VAL A 540 12.77 6.75 -29.52
C VAL A 540 11.87 7.99 -29.42
N HIS A 541 10.79 7.89 -28.65
CA HIS A 541 9.84 8.97 -28.42
C HIS A 541 10.54 10.21 -27.84
N HIS A 542 11.34 10.08 -26.78
CA HIS A 542 12.09 11.18 -26.18
C HIS A 542 13.00 11.89 -27.21
N ARG A 543 13.71 11.14 -28.06
CA ARG A 543 14.57 11.73 -29.12
C ARG A 543 13.77 12.48 -30.19
N TRP A 544 12.58 12.00 -30.52
CA TRP A 544 11.69 12.58 -31.51
C TRP A 544 10.91 13.79 -30.97
N TYR A 545 10.17 13.60 -29.88
CA TYR A 545 9.23 14.58 -29.33
C TYR A 545 9.92 15.65 -28.47
N ARG A 546 10.74 15.24 -27.50
CA ARG A 546 11.40 16.15 -26.56
C ARG A 546 12.61 16.85 -27.16
N LEU A 547 13.54 16.06 -27.69
CA LEU A 547 14.82 16.58 -28.19
C LEU A 547 14.73 17.12 -29.62
N GLN A 548 13.65 16.80 -30.35
CA GLN A 548 13.47 17.18 -31.75
C GLN A 548 14.67 16.79 -32.63
N ARG A 549 15.33 15.68 -32.31
CA ARG A 549 16.55 15.17 -32.98
C ARG A 549 16.26 14.17 -34.09
N MET A 550 14.98 13.89 -34.34
CA MET A 550 14.52 12.88 -35.28
C MET A 550 13.24 13.38 -35.95
N SER A 551 13.06 13.09 -37.24
CA SER A 551 11.80 13.35 -37.94
C SER A 551 10.71 12.36 -37.50
N ARG A 552 9.44 12.69 -37.76
CA ARG A 552 8.32 11.80 -37.48
C ARG A 552 8.44 10.48 -38.24
N GLU A 553 8.86 10.52 -39.49
CA GLU A 553 9.05 9.34 -40.35
C GLU A 553 10.15 8.42 -39.82
N GLU A 554 11.27 8.99 -39.35
CA GLU A 554 12.36 8.22 -38.72
C GLU A 554 11.93 7.60 -37.38
N ALA A 555 11.12 8.32 -36.60
CA ALA A 555 10.58 7.81 -35.34
C ALA A 555 9.66 6.61 -35.58
N LEU A 556 8.71 6.74 -36.53
CA LEU A 556 7.83 5.64 -36.93
C LEU A 556 8.61 4.42 -37.45
N LEU A 557 9.68 4.64 -38.22
CA LEU A 557 10.52 3.56 -38.71
C LEU A 557 11.21 2.78 -37.56
N GLN A 558 11.65 3.47 -36.52
CA GLN A 558 12.27 2.86 -35.34
C GLN A 558 11.25 2.23 -34.39
N LEU A 559 10.05 2.78 -34.29
CA LEU A 559 8.98 2.26 -33.43
C LEU A 559 8.24 1.07 -34.03
N ALA A 560 8.15 0.97 -35.36
CA ALA A 560 7.49 -0.15 -36.03
C ALA A 560 7.94 -1.55 -35.56
N PRO A 561 9.25 -1.88 -35.47
CA PRO A 561 9.68 -3.17 -34.95
C PRO A 561 9.33 -3.38 -33.46
N ILE A 562 9.30 -2.31 -32.65
CA ILE A 562 8.94 -2.37 -31.22
C ILE A 562 7.44 -2.66 -31.07
N ALA A 563 6.60 -1.99 -31.87
CA ALA A 563 5.16 -2.23 -31.92
C ALA A 563 4.83 -3.68 -32.32
N GLU A 564 5.55 -4.23 -33.31
CA GLU A 564 5.39 -5.63 -33.70
C GLU A 564 5.75 -6.59 -32.56
N GLN A 565 6.83 -6.33 -31.81
CA GLN A 565 7.16 -7.14 -30.63
C GLN A 565 6.07 -7.05 -29.56
N LEU A 566 5.53 -5.86 -29.30
CA LEU A 566 4.42 -5.70 -28.35
C LEU A 566 3.18 -6.49 -28.77
N ARG A 567 2.86 -6.56 -30.07
CA ARG A 567 1.75 -7.39 -30.59
C ARG A 567 1.99 -8.88 -30.36
N LEU A 568 3.21 -9.36 -30.64
CA LEU A 568 3.56 -10.76 -30.41
C LEU A 568 3.45 -11.14 -28.92
N ILE A 569 3.89 -10.24 -28.03
CA ILE A 569 3.73 -10.44 -26.57
C ILE A 569 2.25 -10.41 -26.17
N ALA A 570 1.46 -9.51 -26.76
CA ALA A 570 0.02 -9.42 -26.49
C ALA A 570 -0.75 -10.67 -26.95
N ASP A 571 -0.37 -11.25 -28.09
CA ASP A 571 -0.93 -12.49 -28.60
C ASP A 571 -0.59 -13.68 -27.67
N GLU A 572 0.62 -13.70 -27.10
CA GLU A 572 1.03 -14.70 -26.11
C GLU A 572 0.30 -14.53 -24.76
N ALA A 573 0.00 -13.29 -24.36
CA ALA A 573 -0.67 -12.98 -23.10
C ALA A 573 -2.13 -13.47 -23.05
N GLY A 574 -2.86 -13.35 -24.17
CA GLY A 574 -4.28 -13.69 -24.24
C GLY A 574 -5.12 -12.96 -23.18
N ASP A 575 -6.14 -13.65 -22.67
CA ASP A 575 -7.05 -13.13 -21.64
C ASP A 575 -6.44 -13.19 -20.22
N SER A 576 -5.26 -12.59 -20.04
CA SER A 576 -4.63 -12.45 -18.72
C SER A 576 -5.50 -11.59 -17.78
N PRO A 577 -5.60 -11.94 -16.48
CA PRO A 577 -6.38 -11.18 -15.49
C PRO A 577 -5.84 -9.76 -15.24
N MET A 578 -4.64 -9.44 -15.73
CA MET A 578 -4.04 -8.09 -15.70
C MET A 578 -4.37 -7.23 -16.92
N GLU A 579 -5.28 -7.66 -17.80
CA GLU A 579 -5.61 -6.98 -19.06
C GLU A 579 -4.38 -6.72 -19.95
N LEU A 580 -3.34 -7.55 -19.80
CA LEU A 580 -2.02 -7.31 -20.36
C LEU A 580 -2.08 -7.22 -21.90
N GLN A 581 -2.86 -8.09 -22.55
CA GLN A 581 -3.07 -8.05 -23.99
C GLN A 581 -3.60 -6.69 -24.45
N THR A 582 -4.68 -6.21 -23.85
CA THR A 582 -5.30 -4.92 -24.22
C THR A 582 -4.32 -3.77 -24.03
N ARG A 583 -3.60 -3.73 -22.91
CA ARG A 583 -2.64 -2.66 -22.60
C ARG A 583 -1.44 -2.66 -23.56
N LEU A 584 -0.88 -3.84 -23.87
CA LEU A 584 0.20 -3.98 -24.85
C LEU A 584 -0.24 -3.58 -26.27
N LEU A 585 -1.45 -3.98 -26.69
CA LEU A 585 -2.00 -3.59 -28.00
C LEU A 585 -2.23 -2.08 -28.10
N ASN A 586 -2.69 -1.44 -27.02
CA ASN A 586 -2.86 0.01 -26.98
C ASN A 586 -1.52 0.74 -27.13
N MET A 587 -0.47 0.26 -26.46
CA MET A 587 0.89 0.78 -26.63
C MET A 587 1.43 0.56 -28.05
N ALA A 588 1.24 -0.64 -28.61
CA ALA A 588 1.66 -0.93 -29.98
C ALA A 588 0.99 0.02 -31.00
N ARG A 589 -0.32 0.27 -30.86
CA ARG A 589 -1.05 1.24 -31.69
C ARG A 589 -0.48 2.66 -31.55
N ALA A 590 -0.18 3.09 -30.33
CA ALA A 590 0.41 4.41 -30.10
C ALA A 590 1.79 4.54 -30.78
N PHE A 591 2.61 3.48 -30.80
CA PHE A 591 3.88 3.46 -31.51
C PHE A 591 3.75 3.45 -33.03
N GLU A 592 2.65 2.92 -33.58
CA GLU A 592 2.38 2.91 -35.03
C GLU A 592 1.86 4.26 -35.55
N THR A 593 1.16 5.03 -34.72
CA THR A 593 0.52 6.29 -35.14
C THR A 593 1.23 7.53 -34.60
N LEU A 594 2.00 7.37 -33.52
CA LEU A 594 2.49 8.45 -32.64
C LEU A 594 1.34 9.29 -32.07
N GLU A 595 0.13 8.74 -32.01
CA GLU A 595 -1.02 9.38 -31.36
C GLU A 595 -1.11 8.88 -29.92
N ILE A 596 -0.59 9.68 -29.01
CA ILE A 596 -0.80 9.50 -27.58
C ILE A 596 -2.13 10.20 -27.28
N SER A 597 -3.20 9.41 -27.22
CA SER A 597 -4.53 9.95 -26.96
C SER A 597 -4.52 10.69 -25.62
N PRO A 598 -4.96 11.96 -25.55
CA PRO A 598 -5.21 12.59 -24.27
C PRO A 598 -6.29 11.77 -23.55
N LEU A 599 -6.18 11.68 -22.23
CA LEU A 599 -7.03 10.89 -21.33
C LEU A 599 -8.49 10.89 -21.82
N GLY A 600 -8.96 9.72 -22.24
CA GLY A 600 -10.37 9.51 -22.45
C GLY A 600 -11.08 9.59 -21.09
N GLY A 601 -11.93 10.61 -20.95
CA GLY A 601 -13.20 10.63 -20.19
C GLY A 601 -13.17 10.21 -18.74
#